data_AF-A0A1Q3DAU1-F1
#
_entry.id   AF-A0A1Q3DAU1-F1
#
_cell.length_a   1.000
_cell.length_b   1.000
_cell.length_c   1.000
_cell.angle_alpha   90.00
_cell.angle_beta   90.00
_cell.angle_gamma   90.00
#
_symmetry.space_group_name_H-M   'P 1'
#
loop_
_entity.id
_entity.type
_entity.pdbx_description
1 polymer ?
#
loop_
_entity_poly.entity_id
_entity_poly.type
_entity_poly.pdbx_seq_one_letter_code
_entity_poly.pdbx_strand_id
1 'polypeptide(L)'
;GKDESLRDYLTRFNRESLAVKDLEPSFALAALNNGLRNNSSFTFSLLKRPVTDMEDLLKRAERYINAEEEMAARKQKTPWSGHQEERREHSRNAPERKEKRKERSDLSKEDLKHKLSRREGSSMGGAPIPSYNTFAPLLDTRTRILVMEQDKVPF
;
A
#
# COMPACT_ATOMS: atom_id res chain seq x y z
N GLY A 1 -5.56 -15.40 -13.48
CA GLY A 1 -6.93 -15.05 -13.06
C GLY A 1 -6.98 -13.62 -12.55
N LYS A 2 -8.18 -13.09 -12.28
CA LYS A 2 -8.38 -11.70 -11.82
C LYS A 2 -7.74 -11.42 -10.45
N ASP A 3 -7.64 -12.44 -9.60
CA ASP A 3 -7.10 -12.38 -8.24
C ASP A 3 -5.98 -13.41 -8.02
N GLU A 4 -5.29 -13.81 -9.09
CA GLU A 4 -4.17 -14.75 -9.02
C GLU A 4 -2.94 -14.10 -8.37
N SER A 5 -2.28 -14.84 -7.48
CA SER A 5 -1.02 -14.43 -6.85
C SER A 5 0.14 -14.46 -7.84
N LEU A 6 1.26 -13.80 -7.51
CA LEU A 6 2.46 -13.87 -8.36
C LEU A 6 2.98 -15.31 -8.47
N ARG A 7 2.91 -16.08 -7.38
CA ARG A 7 3.31 -17.48 -7.34
C ARG A 7 2.48 -18.33 -8.29
N ASP A 8 1.16 -18.24 -8.19
CA ASP A 8 0.25 -19.03 -9.02
C ASP A 8 0.40 -18.70 -10.51
N TYR A 9 0.58 -17.41 -10.83
CA TYR A 9 0.85 -16.96 -12.18
C TYR A 9 2.12 -17.60 -12.75
N LEU A 10 3.23 -17.61 -12.00
CA LEU A 10 4.48 -18.21 -12.44
C LEU A 10 4.37 -19.73 -12.61
N THR A 11 3.66 -20.40 -11.70
CA THR A 11 3.38 -21.85 -11.83
C THR A 11 2.60 -22.16 -13.10
N ARG A 12 1.56 -21.37 -13.39
CA ARG A 12 0.77 -21.50 -14.61
C ARG A 12 1.61 -21.21 -15.85
N PHE A 13 2.38 -20.12 -15.85
CA PHE A 13 3.27 -19.77 -16.96
C PHE A 13 4.27 -20.89 -17.25
N ASN A 14 4.92 -21.44 -16.22
CA ASN A 14 5.85 -22.56 -16.38
C ASN A 14 5.19 -23.79 -17.01
N ARG A 15 3.95 -24.11 -16.61
CA ARG A 15 3.22 -25.23 -17.19
C ARG A 15 2.93 -25.01 -18.68
N GLU A 16 2.49 -23.80 -19.05
CA GLU A 16 2.21 -23.46 -20.45
C GLU A 16 3.50 -23.38 -21.29
N SER A 17 4.58 -22.82 -20.73
CA SER A 17 5.86 -22.68 -21.43
C SER A 17 6.48 -24.04 -21.77
N LEU A 18 6.33 -25.03 -20.89
CA LEU A 18 6.79 -26.41 -21.14
C LEU A 18 6.01 -27.12 -22.25
N ALA A 19 4.80 -26.67 -22.57
CA ALA A 19 4.02 -27.22 -23.68
C ALA A 19 4.47 -26.66 -25.05
N VAL A 20 5.21 -25.55 -25.07
CA VAL A 20 5.72 -24.92 -26.29
C VAL A 20 7.09 -25.50 -26.63
N LYS A 21 7.19 -26.16 -27.78
CA LYS A 21 8.48 -26.66 -28.29
C LYS A 21 9.36 -25.49 -28.73
N ASP A 22 10.66 -25.61 -28.44
CA ASP A 22 11.70 -24.68 -28.89
C ASP A 22 11.42 -23.21 -28.52
N LEU A 23 10.89 -23.00 -27.31
CA LEU A 23 10.59 -21.67 -26.78
C LEU A 23 11.87 -20.90 -26.48
N GLU A 24 12.14 -19.87 -27.29
CA GLU A 24 13.27 -18.97 -27.08
C GLU A 24 13.17 -18.22 -25.73
N PRO A 25 14.25 -18.13 -24.93
CA PRO A 25 14.23 -17.47 -23.62
C PRO A 25 13.79 -16.00 -23.67
N SER A 26 14.17 -15.27 -24.72
CA SER A 26 13.79 -13.88 -24.91
C SER A 26 12.28 -13.72 -25.13
N PHE A 27 11.68 -14.65 -25.89
CA PHE A 27 10.24 -14.69 -26.11
C PHE A 27 9.49 -15.15 -24.85
N ALA A 28 10.03 -16.12 -24.12
CA ALA A 28 9.50 -16.53 -22.81
C ALA A 28 9.45 -15.35 -21.84
N LEU A 29 10.54 -14.59 -21.74
CA LEU A 29 10.64 -13.40 -20.88
C LEU A 29 9.61 -12.33 -21.29
N ALA A 30 9.48 -12.05 -22.58
CA ALA A 30 8.51 -11.09 -23.10
C ALA A 30 7.06 -11.55 -22.83
N ALA A 31 6.74 -12.82 -23.10
CA ALA A 31 5.42 -13.40 -22.86
C ALA A 31 5.07 -13.37 -21.37
N LEU A 32 6.03 -13.69 -20.50
CA LEU A 32 5.86 -13.62 -19.05
C LEU A 32 5.55 -12.19 -18.61
N ASN A 33 6.33 -11.21 -19.07
CA ASN A 33 6.12 -9.80 -18.73
C ASN A 33 4.76 -9.27 -19.21
N ASN A 34 4.36 -9.65 -20.43
CA ASN A 34 3.08 -9.23 -21.01
C ASN A 34 1.86 -9.85 -20.31
N GLY A 35 2.00 -11.05 -19.74
CA GLY A 35 0.91 -11.70 -19.00
C GLY A 35 0.73 -11.21 -17.56
N LEU A 36 1.67 -10.40 -17.03
CA LEU A 36 1.55 -9.82 -15.69
C LEU A 36 0.49 -8.71 -15.64
N ARG A 37 -0.16 -8.58 -14.48
CA ARG A 37 -1.13 -7.50 -14.25
C ARG A 37 -0.43 -6.14 -14.23
N ASN A 38 -0.94 -5.20 -15.01
CA ASN A 38 -0.41 -3.85 -15.22
C ASN A 38 -0.23 -3.06 -13.91
N ASN A 39 -1.10 -3.30 -12.92
CA ASN A 39 -1.19 -2.52 -11.68
C ASN A 39 -0.63 -3.25 -10.45
N SER A 40 0.25 -4.24 -10.63
CA SER A 40 0.91 -4.91 -9.50
C SER A 40 2.20 -4.21 -9.10
N SER A 41 2.57 -4.30 -7.82
CA SER A 41 3.86 -3.80 -7.32
C SER A 41 5.04 -4.45 -8.05
N PHE A 42 4.91 -5.73 -8.42
CA PHE A 42 5.93 -6.45 -9.17
C PHE A 42 6.11 -5.88 -10.58
N THR A 43 5.02 -5.69 -11.33
CA THR A 43 5.04 -5.09 -12.68
C THR A 43 5.62 -3.67 -12.64
N PHE A 44 5.25 -2.87 -11.65
CA PHE A 44 5.82 -1.55 -11.47
C PHE A 44 7.33 -1.59 -11.19
N SER A 45 7.80 -2.60 -10.45
CA SER A 45 9.23 -2.80 -10.20
C SER A 45 10.01 -3.13 -11.48
N LEU A 46 9.40 -3.87 -12.41
CA LEU A 46 9.97 -4.19 -13.71
C LEU A 46 10.03 -2.97 -14.61
N LEU A 47 8.99 -2.11 -14.60
CA LEU A 47 9.00 -0.85 -15.33
C LEU A 47 10.07 0.11 -14.81
N LYS A 48 10.25 0.20 -13.49
CA LYS A 48 11.29 1.02 -12.87
C LYS A 48 12.70 0.53 -13.15
N ARG A 49 12.89 -0.79 -13.18
CA ARG A 49 14.18 -1.45 -13.42
C ARG A 49 13.96 -2.66 -14.32
N PRO A 50 14.03 -2.48 -15.65
CA PRO A 50 13.85 -3.59 -16.58
C PRO A 50 14.84 -4.71 -16.28
N VAL A 51 14.42 -5.94 -16.55
CA VAL A 51 15.26 -7.14 -16.48
C VAL A 51 15.56 -7.59 -17.89
N THR A 52 16.79 -8.07 -18.12
CA THR A 52 17.24 -8.56 -19.43
C THR A 52 17.27 -10.07 -19.51
N ASP A 53 17.22 -10.75 -18.35
CA ASP A 53 17.38 -12.19 -18.25
C ASP A 53 16.31 -12.82 -17.34
N MET A 54 16.01 -14.09 -17.59
CA MET A 54 15.04 -14.88 -16.85
C MET A 54 15.47 -15.13 -15.41
N GLU A 55 16.76 -15.34 -15.15
CA GLU A 55 17.26 -15.62 -13.80
C GLU A 55 17.03 -14.41 -12.88
N ASP A 56 17.33 -13.21 -13.37
CA ASP A 56 17.10 -11.96 -12.63
C ASP A 56 15.62 -11.69 -12.37
N LEU A 57 14.76 -12.03 -13.32
CA LEU A 57 13.31 -11.93 -13.15
C LEU A 57 12.84 -12.86 -12.03
N LEU A 58 13.26 -14.12 -12.05
CA LEU A 58 12.84 -15.14 -11.08
C LEU A 58 13.36 -14.81 -9.67
N LYS A 59 14.63 -14.43 -9.53
CA LYS A 59 15.20 -13.95 -8.26
C LYS A 59 14.42 -12.77 -7.70
N ARG A 60 13.97 -11.87 -8.57
CA ARG A 60 13.15 -10.73 -8.14
C ARG A 60 11.76 -11.18 -7.72
N ALA A 61 11.12 -12.05 -8.50
CA ALA A 61 9.80 -12.56 -8.19
C ALA A 61 9.77 -13.30 -6.85
N GLU A 62 10.77 -14.12 -6.58
CA GLU A 62 10.93 -14.83 -5.29
C GLU A 62 10.90 -13.87 -4.10
N ARG A 63 11.64 -12.75 -4.17
CA ARG A 63 11.61 -11.74 -3.10
C ARG A 63 10.23 -11.14 -2.88
N TYR A 64 9.47 -10.92 -3.95
CA TYR A 64 8.11 -10.40 -3.86
C TYR A 64 7.14 -11.44 -3.28
N ILE A 65 7.26 -12.70 -3.69
CA ILE A 65 6.46 -13.81 -3.15
C ILE A 65 6.73 -13.95 -1.65
N ASN A 66 7.99 -14.00 -1.24
CA ASN A 66 8.35 -14.12 0.18
C ASN A 66 7.82 -12.94 1.00
N ALA A 67 7.92 -11.71 0.48
CA ALA A 67 7.37 -10.53 1.14
C ALA A 67 5.83 -10.57 1.23
N GLU A 68 5.14 -11.03 0.18
CA GLU A 68 3.69 -11.20 0.17
C GLU A 68 3.23 -12.24 1.20
N GLU A 69 3.88 -13.41 1.23
CA GLU A 69 3.62 -14.50 2.18
C GLU A 69 3.90 -14.07 3.63
N GLU A 70 5.01 -13.36 3.88
CA GLU A 70 5.34 -12.86 5.22
C GLU A 70 4.32 -11.81 5.70
N MET A 71 3.91 -10.88 4.83
CA MET A 71 2.90 -9.87 5.16
C MET A 71 1.53 -10.49 5.39
N ALA A 72 1.17 -11.54 4.65
CA ALA A 72 -0.04 -12.31 4.89
C ALA A 72 0.02 -13.01 6.26
N ALA A 73 1.15 -13.65 6.61
CA ALA A 73 1.34 -14.32 7.89
C ALA A 73 1.26 -13.33 9.08
N ARG A 74 1.81 -12.12 8.94
CA ARG A 74 1.72 -11.06 9.96
C ARG A 74 0.28 -10.64 10.24
N LYS A 75 -0.55 -10.52 9.20
CA LYS A 75 -1.98 -10.20 9.31
C LYS A 75 -2.78 -11.30 10.00
N GLN A 76 -2.41 -12.56 9.80
CA GLN A 76 -3.06 -13.70 10.46
C GLN A 76 -2.67 -13.83 11.95
N LYS A 77 -1.46 -13.38 12.31
CA LYS A 77 -0.95 -13.43 13.69
C LYS A 77 -1.33 -12.22 14.55
N THR A 78 -1.98 -11.22 13.99
CA THR A 78 -2.56 -10.09 14.74
C THR A 78 -4.06 -10.33 14.90
N PRO A 79 -4.55 -10.80 16.06
CA PRO A 79 -5.92 -10.51 16.44
C PRO A 79 -6.01 -8.99 16.53
N TRP A 80 -6.75 -8.36 15.62
CA TRP A 80 -7.12 -6.97 15.78
C TRP A 80 -8.14 -6.87 16.91
N SER A 81 -7.68 -7.04 18.15
CA SER A 81 -8.45 -6.88 19.36
C SER A 81 -7.51 -6.41 20.45
N GLY A 82 -7.53 -5.10 20.70
CA GLY A 82 -6.84 -4.46 21.83
C GLY A 82 -5.67 -3.57 21.43
N HIS A 83 -5.96 -2.32 21.03
CA HIS A 83 -5.21 -1.13 21.46
C HIS A 83 -5.88 0.13 20.87
N GLN A 84 -7.15 0.33 21.23
CA GLN A 84 -7.77 1.66 21.23
C GLN A 84 -8.31 1.97 22.62
N GLU A 85 -7.62 1.55 23.69
CA GLU A 85 -8.04 1.91 25.05
C GLU A 85 -6.89 1.78 26.05
N GLU A 86 -5.72 2.37 25.78
CA GLU A 86 -4.71 2.50 26.84
C GLU A 86 -3.84 3.74 26.63
N ARG A 87 -4.49 4.90 26.52
CA ARG A 87 -3.80 6.19 26.66
C ARG A 87 -4.60 7.20 27.48
N ARG A 88 -5.32 6.70 28.49
CA ARG A 88 -6.04 7.53 29.47
C ARG A 88 -6.00 7.02 30.91
N GLU A 89 -5.03 6.20 31.29
CA GLU A 89 -4.79 5.90 32.71
C GLU A 89 -3.31 6.13 33.08
N HIS A 90 -2.91 7.40 32.95
CA HIS A 90 -1.74 7.96 33.64
C HIS A 90 -2.15 9.29 34.26
N SER A 91 -3.14 9.27 35.13
CA SER A 91 -3.23 10.21 36.26
C SER A 91 -4.32 9.72 37.19
N ARG A 92 -3.97 9.56 38.47
CA ARG A 92 -4.79 9.67 39.69
C ARG A 92 -4.39 8.60 40.69
N ASN A 93 -3.24 8.83 41.31
CA ASN A 93 -3.02 8.40 42.68
C ASN A 93 -3.22 9.62 43.59
N ALA A 94 -3.94 9.39 44.70
CA ALA A 94 -4.17 10.24 45.89
C ALA A 94 -5.36 11.24 45.86
N PRO A 95 -5.97 11.57 47.04
CA PRO A 95 -6.92 10.71 47.76
C PRO A 95 -8.23 11.44 48.18
N GLU A 96 -9.16 10.65 48.73
CA GLU A 96 -10.41 10.98 49.45
C GLU A 96 -10.71 12.45 49.80
N ARG A 97 -11.90 12.91 49.39
CA ARG A 97 -12.73 13.82 50.21
C ARG A 97 -14.22 13.61 49.95
N LYS A 98 -14.94 13.39 51.04
CA LYS A 98 -16.37 13.08 51.11
C LYS A 98 -17.27 14.29 50.80
N GLU A 99 -18.52 13.94 50.51
CA GLU A 99 -19.78 14.67 50.74
C GLU A 99 -20.38 15.55 49.62
N LYS A 100 -21.53 15.03 49.14
CA LYS A 100 -22.89 15.63 49.13
C LYS A 100 -23.47 16.19 47.81
N ARG A 101 -24.68 15.63 47.54
CA ARG A 101 -25.90 16.19 46.93
C ARG A 101 -26.12 16.05 45.40
N LYS A 102 -26.87 14.99 45.05
CA LYS A 102 -28.23 15.00 44.43
C LYS A 102 -28.56 16.18 43.50
N GLU A 103 -28.86 15.92 42.22
CA GLU A 103 -30.16 16.16 41.54
C GLU A 103 -30.12 15.71 40.05
N ARG A 104 -31.28 15.69 39.38
CA ARG A 104 -31.77 14.79 38.32
C ARG A 104 -32.11 15.59 37.02
N SER A 105 -31.98 14.99 35.83
CA SER A 105 -32.82 15.15 34.59
C SER A 105 -32.00 14.73 33.34
N ASP A 106 -32.36 13.66 32.61
CA ASP A 106 -33.42 13.47 31.60
C ASP A 106 -33.24 14.29 30.30
N LEU A 107 -32.70 13.67 29.23
CA LEU A 107 -32.90 14.07 27.83
C LEU A 107 -32.93 12.84 26.88
N SER A 108 -33.75 12.95 25.83
CA SER A 108 -34.50 11.92 25.09
C SER A 108 -33.75 11.20 23.95
N LYS A 109 -34.20 9.96 23.64
CA LYS A 109 -33.65 8.99 22.67
C LYS A 109 -33.85 9.33 21.18
N GLU A 110 -34.17 10.58 20.83
CA GLU A 110 -34.68 10.92 19.49
C GLU A 110 -33.60 11.41 18.51
N ASP A 111 -32.39 11.76 18.98
CA ASP A 111 -31.33 12.32 18.11
C ASP A 111 -30.48 11.28 17.35
N LEU A 112 -30.63 9.98 17.61
CA LEU A 112 -29.75 8.94 17.05
C LEU A 112 -30.17 8.37 15.69
N LYS A 113 -31.33 8.76 15.14
CA LYS A 113 -31.91 8.09 13.95
C LYS A 113 -31.42 8.63 12.59
N HIS A 114 -30.69 9.75 12.55
CA HIS A 114 -30.48 10.48 11.29
C HIS A 114 -29.14 10.25 10.57
N LYS A 115 -28.35 9.23 10.95
CA LYS A 115 -27.03 9.01 10.32
C LYS A 115 -26.85 7.65 9.62
N LEU A 116 -27.93 6.88 9.42
CA LEU A 116 -27.87 5.55 8.76
C LEU A 116 -28.45 5.50 7.34
N SER A 117 -28.56 6.60 6.61
CA SER A 117 -29.00 6.51 5.20
C SER A 117 -28.31 7.54 4.33
N ARG A 118 -27.18 7.15 3.71
CA ARG A 118 -26.82 7.49 2.32
C ARG A 118 -25.35 7.16 2.06
N ARG A 119 -25.09 5.94 1.58
CA ARG A 119 -24.61 5.68 0.20
C ARG A 119 -23.99 4.29 0.13
N GLU A 120 -24.83 3.35 -0.27
CA GLU A 120 -24.43 2.07 -0.85
C GLU A 120 -23.84 2.33 -2.24
N GLY A 121 -22.76 1.62 -2.60
CA GLY A 121 -22.10 1.76 -3.89
C GLY A 121 -20.78 1.00 -3.99
N SER A 122 -20.90 -0.29 -4.34
CA SER A 122 -19.83 -1.15 -4.82
C SER A 122 -18.91 -0.45 -5.83
N SER A 123 -17.58 -0.61 -5.72
CA SER A 123 -16.63 -0.77 -6.83
C SER A 123 -15.19 -0.90 -6.31
N MET A 124 -14.57 -2.03 -6.62
CA MET A 124 -13.24 -2.09 -7.25
C MET A 124 -12.49 -0.76 -7.37
N GLY A 125 -11.31 -0.66 -6.77
CA GLY A 125 -10.41 0.45 -7.03
C GLY A 125 -9.16 0.35 -6.20
N GLY A 126 -8.17 -0.42 -6.70
CA GLY A 126 -6.80 -0.12 -6.31
C GLY A 126 -6.56 1.38 -6.54
N ALA A 127 -5.87 2.04 -5.60
CA ALA A 127 -5.62 3.47 -5.67
C ALA A 127 -5.14 3.84 -7.09
N PRO A 128 -5.67 4.92 -7.71
CA PRO A 128 -5.18 5.39 -8.99
C PRO A 128 -3.66 5.52 -8.93
N ILE A 129 -2.96 4.95 -9.92
CA ILE A 129 -1.52 5.14 -10.04
C ILE A 129 -1.28 6.66 -10.06
N PRO A 130 -0.46 7.21 -9.15
CA PRO A 130 -0.18 8.64 -9.13
C PRO A 130 0.30 9.07 -10.52
N SER A 131 -0.41 10.01 -11.15
CA SER A 131 0.01 10.53 -12.45
C SER A 131 1.31 11.31 -12.26
N TYR A 132 2.34 10.97 -13.03
CA TYR A 132 3.66 11.61 -12.98
C TYR A 132 3.68 13.05 -13.51
N ASN A 133 2.52 13.70 -13.65
CA ASN A 133 2.40 15.06 -14.20
C ASN A 133 2.20 16.13 -13.13
N THR A 134 2.13 15.75 -11.85
CA THR A 134 1.96 16.70 -10.73
C THR A 134 3.31 17.08 -10.15
N PHE A 135 4.08 17.87 -10.90
CA PHE A 135 5.26 18.54 -10.37
C PHE A 135 4.88 19.95 -9.89
N ALA A 136 5.53 20.44 -8.84
CA ALA A 136 5.44 21.85 -8.49
C ALA A 136 5.95 22.70 -9.67
N PRO A 137 5.25 23.77 -10.08
CA PRO A 137 5.72 24.66 -11.15
C PRO A 137 7.13 25.16 -10.85
N LEU A 138 7.98 25.22 -11.89
CA LEU A 138 9.38 25.66 -11.90
C LEU A 138 9.54 27.18 -11.60
N LEU A 139 8.69 27.75 -10.74
CA LEU A 139 8.70 29.14 -10.30
C LEU A 139 9.63 29.32 -9.09
N ASP A 140 9.73 28.33 -8.21
CA ASP A 140 10.67 28.33 -7.08
C ASP A 140 12.14 28.22 -7.52
N THR A 141 12.38 27.62 -8.68
CA THR A 141 13.71 27.21 -9.14
C THR A 141 14.51 28.32 -9.77
N ARG A 142 13.94 29.28 -10.52
CA ARG A 142 14.78 30.37 -11.08
C ARG A 142 15.37 31.22 -9.96
N THR A 143 14.56 31.63 -8.99
CA THR A 143 15.02 32.44 -7.85
C THR A 143 15.94 31.64 -6.93
N ARG A 144 15.62 30.38 -6.60
CA ARG A 144 16.51 29.55 -5.77
C ARG A 144 17.84 29.21 -6.46
N ILE A 145 17.84 28.92 -7.76
CA ILE A 145 19.07 28.63 -8.51
C ILE A 145 19.97 29.88 -8.53
N LEU A 146 19.40 31.07 -8.75
CA LEU A 146 20.15 32.33 -8.72
C LEU A 146 20.69 32.67 -7.31
N VAL A 147 19.91 32.47 -6.26
CA VAL A 147 20.36 32.70 -4.87
C VAL A 147 21.50 31.75 -4.49
N MET A 148 21.41 30.47 -4.87
CA MET A 148 22.49 29.49 -4.63
C MET A 148 23.77 29.78 -5.43
N GLU A 149 23.67 30.49 -6.54
CA GLU A 149 24.83 30.95 -7.32
C GLU A 149 25.51 32.17 -6.67
N GLN A 150 24.73 33.10 -6.12
CA GLN A 150 25.26 34.32 -5.46
C GLN A 150 25.93 34.03 -4.10
N ASP A 151 25.55 32.96 -3.41
CA ASP A 151 26.20 32.53 -2.15
C ASP A 151 27.57 31.86 -2.35
N LYS A 152 28.08 31.78 -3.59
CA LYS A 152 29.48 31.43 -3.84
C LYS A 152 30.38 32.59 -3.42
N VAL A 153 30.74 32.64 -2.14
CA VAL A 153 31.86 33.46 -1.67
C VAL A 153 33.15 32.86 -2.27
N PRO A 154 33.92 33.62 -3.08
CA PRO A 154 35.25 33.16 -3.46
C PRO A 154 36.13 33.16 -2.20
N PHE A 155 36.78 32.03 -1.93
CA PHE A 155 37.81 31.91 -0.90
C PHE A 155 39.00 32.82 -1.23
#